data_AF-A0A1H8A9K7-F1
#
_entry.id   AF-A0A1H8A9K7-F1
#
_cell.length_a   1.000
_cell.length_b   1.000
_cell.length_c   1.000
_cell.angle_alpha   90.00
_cell.angle_beta   90.00
_cell.angle_gamma   90.00
#
_symmetry.space_group_name_H-M   'P 1'
#
loop_
_entity.id
_entity.type
_entity.pdbx_description
1 polymer ?
#
loop_
_entity_poly.entity_id
_entity_poly.type
_entity_poly.pdbx_seq_one_letter_code
_entity_poly.pdbx_strand_id
1 'polypeptide(L)'
;MTGAGSGAAITLAHHLTGDAATWLAAACIDVQQHPSAITRYFPAVSRRCGRVPLWADDVRGLRHGTIDDAARGVLLGALTPIGPALVELLDDLYQHGDAGEKRGVLRGLHRLDTAEQPIGPALLPLIDDALRTNDVRLVAAALQPYGAYYLGPDAYRQAVVKCVFTGVPLNVIANLAERQTIELARMLVDLAHERSAAGRDIPDDIAAVVAAFPECLHRPDLPGALLAELQPHIYIRSNDTCASWTRTFT
;
A
#
# COMPACT_ATOMS: atom_id res chain seq x y z
N MET A 1 -18.65 -8.41 3.89
CA MET A 1 -17.17 -8.36 3.78
C MET A 1 -16.58 -7.37 4.80
N THR A 2 -16.78 -7.60 6.10
CA THR A 2 -16.42 -6.67 7.21
C THR A 2 -15.04 -6.94 7.86
N GLY A 3 -14.11 -7.61 7.16
CA GLY A 3 -12.92 -8.20 7.80
C GLY A 3 -11.72 -7.28 8.03
N ALA A 4 -11.36 -6.41 7.07
CA ALA A 4 -10.08 -5.69 7.11
C ALA A 4 -10.08 -4.48 8.07
N GLY A 5 -11.20 -3.75 8.14
CA GLY A 5 -11.32 -2.56 8.99
C GLY A 5 -11.42 -2.87 10.49
N SER A 6 -11.95 -4.05 10.84
CA SER A 6 -12.07 -4.53 12.23
C SER A 6 -10.72 -5.01 12.78
N GLY A 7 -9.94 -5.73 11.97
CA GLY A 7 -8.62 -6.23 12.37
C GLY A 7 -7.62 -5.12 12.72
N ALA A 8 -7.50 -4.08 11.89
CA ALA A 8 -6.57 -2.98 12.14
C ALA A 8 -6.92 -2.16 13.40
N ALA A 9 -8.21 -1.99 13.69
CA ALA A 9 -8.66 -1.28 14.90
C ALA A 9 -8.38 -2.09 16.18
N ILE A 10 -8.59 -3.41 16.13
CA ILE A 10 -8.24 -4.32 17.23
C ILE A 10 -6.72 -4.33 17.43
N THR A 11 -5.94 -4.46 16.35
CA THR A 11 -4.48 -4.40 16.42
C THR A 11 -4.00 -3.08 17.03
N LEU A 12 -4.52 -1.94 16.57
CA LEU A 12 -4.17 -0.65 17.15
C LEU A 12 -4.44 -0.59 18.66
N ALA A 13 -5.60 -1.09 19.11
CA ALA A 13 -5.97 -1.08 20.53
C ALA A 13 -4.96 -1.86 21.40
N HIS A 14 -4.39 -2.96 20.89
CA HIS A 14 -3.35 -3.72 21.60
C HIS A 14 -2.00 -2.99 21.72
N HIS A 15 -1.75 -1.99 20.86
CA HIS A 15 -0.51 -1.23 20.85
C HIS A 15 -0.57 0.07 21.65
N LEU A 16 -1.76 0.62 21.90
CA LEU A 16 -1.90 1.89 22.62
C LEU A 16 -1.76 1.69 24.13
N THR A 17 -1.05 2.62 24.78
CA THR A 17 -1.15 2.78 26.23
C THR A 17 -2.54 3.30 26.62
N GLY A 18 -2.94 3.15 27.89
CA GLY A 18 -4.20 3.71 28.38
C GLY A 18 -4.35 5.20 28.08
N ASP A 19 -3.32 5.99 28.38
CA ASP A 19 -3.30 7.44 28.11
C ASP A 19 -3.41 7.77 26.62
N ALA A 20 -2.74 7.00 25.75
CA ALA A 20 -2.79 7.20 24.31
C ALA A 20 -4.19 6.87 23.74
N ALA A 21 -4.80 5.79 24.23
CA ALA A 21 -6.17 5.39 23.85
C ALA A 21 -7.20 6.44 24.30
N THR A 22 -7.11 6.93 25.55
CA THR A 22 -7.99 7.99 26.06
C THR A 22 -7.81 9.29 25.27
N TRP A 23 -6.56 9.67 24.95
CA TRP A 23 -6.28 10.85 24.14
C TRP A 23 -6.87 10.74 22.73
N LEU A 24 -6.70 9.59 22.06
CA LEU A 24 -7.22 9.36 20.72
C LEU A 24 -8.76 9.40 20.70
N ALA A 25 -9.41 8.78 21.69
CA ALA A 25 -10.86 8.82 21.81
C ALA A 25 -11.39 10.25 22.01
N ALA A 26 -10.75 11.04 22.87
CA ALA A 26 -11.11 12.44 23.06
C ALA A 26 -10.91 13.28 21.78
N ALA A 27 -9.82 13.03 21.05
CA ALA A 27 -9.56 13.69 19.78
C ALA A 27 -10.60 13.33 18.72
N CYS A 28 -11.05 12.07 18.64
CA CYS A 28 -12.14 11.67 17.74
C CYS A 28 -13.45 12.41 18.04
N ILE A 29 -13.82 12.54 19.32
CA ILE A 29 -15.04 13.25 19.72
C ILE A 29 -14.96 14.72 19.28
N ASP A 30 -13.83 15.38 19.52
CA ASP A 30 -13.64 16.79 19.15
C ASP A 30 -13.63 16.97 17.62
N VAL A 31 -12.97 16.08 16.86
CA VAL A 31 -12.99 16.10 15.39
C VAL A 31 -14.39 15.86 14.83
N GLN A 32 -15.17 14.98 15.45
CA GLN A 32 -16.53 14.71 15.02
C GLN A 32 -17.45 15.94 15.21
N GLN A 33 -17.27 16.67 16.31
CA GLN A 33 -18.02 17.90 16.60
C GLN A 33 -17.50 19.10 15.80
N HIS A 34 -16.18 19.18 15.60
CA HIS A 34 -15.47 20.29 14.98
C HIS A 34 -14.43 19.73 14.00
N PRO A 35 -14.79 19.48 12.73
CA PRO A 35 -13.87 18.85 11.76
C PRO A 35 -12.53 19.56 11.60
N SER A 36 -12.51 20.90 11.72
CA SER A 36 -11.28 21.71 11.66
C SER A 36 -10.28 21.39 12.79
N ALA A 37 -10.72 20.80 13.91
CA ALA A 37 -9.85 20.40 15.00
C ALA A 37 -8.84 19.32 14.59
N ILE A 38 -9.10 18.60 13.49
CA ILE A 38 -8.17 17.59 12.97
C ILE A 38 -6.80 18.18 12.64
N THR A 39 -6.74 19.44 12.19
CA THR A 39 -5.48 20.16 11.90
C THR A 39 -4.56 20.25 13.12
N ARG A 40 -5.12 20.27 14.33
CA ARG A 40 -4.37 20.25 15.59
C ARG A 40 -4.00 18.82 16.02
N TYR A 41 -4.90 17.86 15.86
CA TYR A 41 -4.69 16.50 16.38
C TYR A 41 -3.82 15.63 15.48
N PHE A 42 -3.97 15.77 14.16
CA PHE A 42 -3.31 14.94 13.16
C PHE A 42 -1.77 14.98 13.25
N PRO A 43 -1.13 16.14 13.47
CA PRO A 43 0.32 16.22 13.69
C PRO A 43 0.76 15.65 15.05
N ALA A 44 -0.11 15.71 16.06
CA ALA A 44 0.21 15.26 17.41
C ALA A 44 0.19 13.74 17.59
N VAL A 45 -0.44 13.00 16.67
CA VAL A 45 -0.63 11.54 16.76
C VAL A 45 0.68 10.80 17.03
N SER A 46 1.74 11.10 16.29
CA SER A 46 3.02 10.38 16.43
C SER A 46 3.63 10.48 17.83
N ARG A 47 3.48 11.64 18.48
CA ARG A 47 3.97 11.89 19.85
C ARG A 47 3.09 11.24 20.91
N ARG A 48 1.80 11.04 20.61
CA ARG A 48 0.80 10.55 21.57
C ARG A 48 0.60 9.04 21.50
N CYS A 49 0.64 8.48 20.29
CA CYS A 49 0.36 7.07 20.03
C CYS A 49 1.62 6.27 19.71
N GLY A 50 2.72 6.91 19.28
CA GLY A 50 3.94 6.23 18.85
C GLY A 50 3.98 5.95 17.34
N ARG A 51 5.11 5.42 16.85
CA ARG A 51 5.43 5.28 15.42
C ARG A 51 5.97 3.90 15.03
N VAL A 52 5.90 2.92 15.93
CA VAL A 52 6.39 1.57 15.62
C VAL A 52 5.45 0.88 14.62
N PRO A 53 5.95 -0.07 13.81
CA PRO A 53 5.10 -0.88 12.94
C PRO A 53 3.97 -1.58 13.70
N LEU A 54 2.81 -1.71 13.06
CA LEU A 54 1.65 -2.42 13.64
C LEU A 54 1.84 -3.93 13.70
N TRP A 55 2.72 -4.48 12.86
CA TRP A 55 3.03 -5.90 12.85
C TRP A 55 4.54 -6.10 12.83
N ALA A 56 5.01 -7.09 13.59
CA ALA A 56 6.43 -7.33 13.81
C ALA A 56 7.17 -7.83 12.55
N ASP A 57 6.46 -8.53 11.65
CA ASP A 57 6.98 -9.02 10.38
C ASP A 57 7.02 -7.93 9.29
N ASP A 58 6.28 -6.83 9.45
CA ASP A 58 6.38 -5.62 8.62
C ASP A 58 7.32 -4.59 9.28
N VAL A 59 8.60 -4.94 9.40
CA VAL A 59 9.63 -4.15 10.12
C VAL A 59 9.68 -2.67 9.70
N ARG A 60 9.36 -2.38 8.42
CA ARG A 60 9.37 -1.01 7.87
C ARG A 60 7.98 -0.35 7.86
N GLY A 61 6.92 -1.05 8.23
CA GLY A 61 5.55 -0.56 8.16
C GLY A 61 5.08 -0.27 6.73
N LEU A 62 5.59 -1.00 5.73
CA LEU A 62 5.27 -0.75 4.31
C LEU A 62 4.00 -1.45 3.87
N ARG A 63 3.73 -2.65 4.36
CA ARG A 63 2.51 -3.39 4.03
C ARG A 63 1.31 -2.82 4.78
N HIS A 64 1.54 -2.50 6.04
CA HIS A 64 0.48 -2.37 6.99
C HIS A 64 0.48 -1.04 7.74
N GLY A 65 1.62 -0.36 7.75
CA GLY A 65 1.77 0.92 8.42
C GLY A 65 2.21 0.80 9.86
N THR A 66 2.33 1.97 10.46
CA THR A 66 2.75 2.16 11.84
C THR A 66 1.56 2.55 12.72
N ILE A 67 1.74 2.54 14.04
CA ILE A 67 0.70 2.96 14.98
C ILE A 67 0.13 4.34 14.65
N ASP A 68 0.99 5.31 14.30
CA ASP A 68 0.54 6.65 13.93
C ASP A 68 -0.23 6.69 12.61
N ASP A 69 0.03 5.77 11.67
CA ASP A 69 -0.78 5.65 10.46
C ASP A 69 -2.19 5.16 10.79
N ALA A 70 -2.33 4.12 11.61
CA ALA A 70 -3.64 3.60 12.02
C ALA A 70 -4.41 4.62 12.89
N ALA A 71 -3.76 5.26 13.86
CA ALA A 71 -4.40 6.27 14.69
C ALA A 71 -4.84 7.50 13.88
N ARG A 72 -4.07 7.93 12.87
CA ARG A 72 -4.52 8.94 11.90
C ARG A 72 -5.72 8.46 11.09
N GLY A 73 -5.73 7.21 10.63
CA GLY A 73 -6.89 6.61 9.96
C GLY A 73 -8.15 6.58 10.83
N VAL A 74 -8.00 6.43 12.15
CA VAL A 74 -9.11 6.54 13.12
C VAL A 74 -9.61 7.99 13.24
N LEU A 75 -8.71 8.98 13.31
CA LEU A 75 -9.10 10.41 13.30
C LEU A 75 -9.82 10.79 12.00
N LEU A 76 -9.30 10.34 10.86
CA LEU A 76 -9.93 10.57 9.56
C LEU A 76 -11.33 9.97 9.50
N GLY A 77 -11.52 8.76 10.03
CA GLY A 77 -12.83 8.12 10.11
C GLY A 77 -13.82 8.79 11.06
N ALA A 78 -13.37 9.72 11.91
CA ALA A 78 -14.25 10.52 12.76
C ALA A 78 -14.74 11.82 12.08
N LEU A 79 -14.21 12.15 10.89
CA LEU A 79 -14.66 13.30 10.12
C LEU A 79 -16.12 13.12 9.69
N THR A 80 -16.89 14.19 9.87
CA THR A 80 -18.29 14.30 9.43
C THR A 80 -18.50 15.00 8.08
N PRO A 81 -17.58 15.84 7.54
CA PRO A 81 -17.70 16.37 6.19
C PRO A 81 -17.70 15.26 5.14
N ILE A 82 -18.40 15.52 4.04
CA ILE A 82 -18.57 14.58 2.93
C ILE A 82 -18.41 15.32 1.61
N GLY A 83 -18.12 14.59 0.52
CA GLY A 83 -18.00 15.18 -0.80
C GLY A 83 -16.89 16.25 -0.89
N PRO A 84 -17.10 17.39 -1.57
CA PRO A 84 -16.05 18.38 -1.82
C PRO A 84 -15.33 18.89 -0.56
N ALA A 85 -16.07 19.15 0.52
CA ALA A 85 -15.48 19.67 1.77
C ALA A 85 -14.53 18.65 2.43
N LEU A 86 -14.81 17.35 2.30
CA LEU A 86 -13.90 16.30 2.76
C LEU A 86 -12.64 16.26 1.88
N VAL A 87 -12.81 16.34 0.57
CA VAL A 87 -11.69 16.33 -0.40
C VAL A 87 -10.76 17.51 -0.16
N GLU A 88 -11.29 18.72 0.01
CA GLU A 88 -10.51 19.92 0.33
C GLU A 88 -9.73 19.79 1.64
N LEU A 89 -10.36 19.25 2.68
CA LEU A 89 -9.69 19.03 3.97
C LEU A 89 -8.57 17.99 3.88
N LEU A 90 -8.78 16.90 3.14
CA LEU A 90 -7.77 15.86 2.94
C LEU A 90 -6.61 16.33 2.08
N ASP A 91 -6.88 17.13 1.04
CA ASP A 91 -5.85 17.78 0.25
C ASP A 91 -5.02 18.73 1.13
N ASP A 92 -5.67 19.60 1.92
CA ASP A 92 -4.96 20.52 2.83
C ASP A 92 -4.06 19.79 3.83
N LEU A 93 -4.58 18.73 4.49
CA LEU A 93 -3.81 17.88 5.41
C LEU A 93 -2.61 17.21 4.70
N TYR A 94 -2.78 16.79 3.45
CA TYR A 94 -1.70 16.18 2.69
C TYR A 94 -0.67 17.24 2.28
N GLN A 95 -1.07 18.33 1.64
CA GLN A 95 -0.15 19.34 1.08
C GLN A 95 0.75 19.96 2.15
N HIS A 96 0.19 20.25 3.33
CA HIS A 96 0.91 20.90 4.43
C HIS A 96 1.53 19.93 5.43
N GLY A 97 1.31 18.61 5.27
CA GLY A 97 1.79 17.59 6.19
C GLY A 97 3.25 17.17 5.96
N ASP A 98 3.91 16.72 7.03
CA ASP A 98 5.18 16.01 6.97
C ASP A 98 5.04 14.64 6.27
N ALA A 99 6.15 13.96 5.97
CA ALA A 99 6.11 12.66 5.28
C ALA A 99 5.32 11.57 6.05
N GLY A 100 5.24 11.64 7.38
CA GLY A 100 4.43 10.72 8.18
C GLY A 100 2.95 11.07 8.14
N GLU A 101 2.62 12.36 8.14
CA GLU A 101 1.26 12.88 8.01
C GLU A 101 0.68 12.58 6.62
N LYS A 102 1.43 12.87 5.55
CA LYS A 102 1.09 12.47 4.17
C LYS A 102 0.83 10.98 4.06
N ARG A 103 1.72 10.15 4.63
CA ARG A 103 1.55 8.69 4.67
C ARG A 103 0.27 8.28 5.40
N GLY A 104 -0.05 8.93 6.52
CA GLY A 104 -1.28 8.72 7.28
C GLY A 104 -2.53 9.06 6.48
N VAL A 105 -2.53 10.15 5.70
CA VAL A 105 -3.63 10.49 4.78
C VAL A 105 -3.82 9.38 3.75
N LEU A 106 -2.77 9.03 3.00
CA LEU A 106 -2.82 8.01 1.95
C LEU A 106 -3.33 6.66 2.46
N ARG A 107 -2.82 6.21 3.62
CA ARG A 107 -3.26 4.97 4.25
C ARG A 107 -4.69 5.03 4.76
N GLY A 108 -5.20 6.21 5.14
CA GLY A 108 -6.56 6.40 5.62
C GLY A 108 -7.63 6.39 4.54
N LEU A 109 -7.29 6.68 3.28
CA LEU A 109 -8.27 6.91 2.19
C LEU A 109 -9.25 5.75 1.99
N HIS A 110 -8.78 4.50 2.05
CA HIS A 110 -9.62 3.31 1.88
C HIS A 110 -10.72 3.16 2.94
N ARG A 111 -10.61 3.85 4.09
CA ARG A 111 -11.63 3.85 5.15
C ARG A 111 -12.72 4.87 4.89
N LEU A 112 -12.41 5.91 4.12
CA LEU A 112 -13.31 7.01 3.81
C LEU A 112 -14.04 6.76 2.49
N ASP A 113 -13.38 6.09 1.55
CA ASP A 113 -13.96 5.67 0.29
C ASP A 113 -14.69 4.34 0.46
N THR A 114 -16.00 4.42 0.73
CA THR A 114 -16.87 3.26 1.00
C THR A 114 -17.93 3.11 -0.08
N ALA A 115 -18.56 1.95 -0.17
CA ALA A 115 -19.62 1.72 -1.16
C ALA A 115 -20.85 2.62 -0.91
N GLU A 116 -21.15 2.90 0.35
CA GLU A 116 -22.25 3.76 0.79
C GLU A 116 -21.93 5.24 0.56
N GLN A 117 -20.66 5.60 0.67
CA GLN A 117 -20.17 6.96 0.55
C GLN A 117 -18.83 7.00 -0.18
N PRO A 118 -18.85 6.92 -1.52
CA PRO A 118 -17.63 6.92 -2.30
C PRO A 118 -17.06 8.34 -2.38
N ILE A 119 -15.75 8.46 -2.15
CA ILE A 119 -14.98 9.65 -2.53
C ILE A 119 -14.74 9.62 -4.05
N GLY A 120 -14.65 8.42 -4.64
CA GLY A 120 -14.34 8.30 -6.06
C GLY A 120 -12.88 8.69 -6.34
N PRO A 121 -12.52 9.01 -7.59
CA PRO A 121 -11.16 9.37 -7.98
C PRO A 121 -10.73 10.78 -7.55
N ALA A 122 -11.50 11.48 -6.71
CA ALA A 122 -11.27 12.88 -6.36
C ALA A 122 -9.92 13.14 -5.67
N LEU A 123 -9.35 12.14 -4.98
CA LEU A 123 -8.05 12.22 -4.30
C LEU A 123 -6.93 11.50 -5.06
N LEU A 124 -7.17 11.12 -6.33
CA LEU A 124 -6.11 10.59 -7.20
C LEU A 124 -4.91 11.54 -7.36
N PRO A 125 -5.06 12.89 -7.35
CA PRO A 125 -3.91 13.79 -7.35
C PRO A 125 -2.92 13.57 -6.19
N LEU A 126 -3.40 13.13 -5.01
CA LEU A 126 -2.53 12.80 -3.87
C LEU A 126 -1.71 11.53 -4.13
N ILE A 127 -2.34 10.54 -4.78
CA ILE A 127 -1.68 9.30 -5.21
C ILE A 127 -0.60 9.64 -6.24
N ASP A 128 -0.93 10.45 -7.24
CA ASP A 128 0.01 10.85 -8.27
C ASP A 128 1.20 11.65 -7.70
N ASP A 129 0.96 12.55 -6.72
CA ASP A 129 2.04 13.27 -6.03
C ASP A 129 2.96 12.30 -5.27
N ALA A 130 2.40 11.42 -4.45
CA ALA A 130 3.16 10.43 -3.69
C ALA A 130 4.01 9.55 -4.62
N LEU A 131 3.44 9.14 -5.76
CA LEU A 131 4.10 8.38 -6.81
C LEU A 131 5.15 9.17 -7.61
N ARG A 132 5.24 10.50 -7.48
CA ARG A 132 6.36 11.29 -8.05
C ARG A 132 7.56 11.35 -7.10
N THR A 133 7.37 11.12 -5.81
CA THR A 133 8.46 11.11 -4.81
C THR A 133 9.33 9.84 -4.88
N ASN A 134 10.53 9.86 -4.27
CA ASN A 134 11.35 8.66 -4.03
C ASN A 134 11.22 8.14 -2.58
N ASP A 135 10.27 8.66 -1.78
CA ASP A 135 10.03 8.13 -0.43
C ASP A 135 9.28 6.80 -0.54
N VAL A 136 10.00 5.70 -0.33
CA VAL A 136 9.48 4.32 -0.37
C VAL A 136 8.22 4.16 0.49
N ARG A 137 8.09 4.89 1.60
CA ARG A 137 6.94 4.80 2.51
C ARG A 137 5.70 5.47 1.92
N LEU A 138 5.87 6.58 1.19
CA LEU A 138 4.77 7.26 0.50
C LEU A 138 4.35 6.47 -0.75
N VAL A 139 5.31 5.96 -1.53
CA VAL A 139 5.03 5.12 -2.70
C VAL A 139 4.24 3.87 -2.29
N ALA A 140 4.67 3.17 -1.22
CA ALA A 140 3.95 1.99 -0.71
C ALA A 140 2.53 2.34 -0.20
N ALA A 141 2.37 3.49 0.46
CA ALA A 141 1.07 3.96 0.94
C ALA A 141 0.12 4.37 -0.21
N ALA A 142 0.65 4.94 -1.29
CA ALA A 142 -0.10 5.34 -2.47
C ALA A 142 -0.71 4.13 -3.20
N LEU A 143 -0.07 2.96 -3.12
CA LEU A 143 -0.50 1.72 -3.75
C LEU A 143 -1.30 0.78 -2.82
N GLN A 144 -1.86 1.34 -1.75
CA GLN A 144 -2.88 0.69 -0.92
C GLN A 144 -4.25 0.70 -1.64
N PRO A 145 -5.31 0.07 -1.09
CA PRO A 145 -6.53 -0.23 -1.85
C PRO A 145 -7.15 0.94 -2.63
N TYR A 146 -7.16 2.16 -2.08
CA TYR A 146 -7.68 3.34 -2.79
C TYR A 146 -6.92 3.64 -4.09
N GLY A 147 -5.60 3.82 -4.04
CA GLY A 147 -4.81 4.12 -5.24
C GLY A 147 -4.76 2.94 -6.20
N ALA A 148 -4.64 1.71 -5.69
CA ALA A 148 -4.69 0.51 -6.52
C ALA A 148 -6.03 0.32 -7.23
N TYR A 149 -7.13 0.84 -6.68
CA TYR A 149 -8.44 0.79 -7.31
C TYR A 149 -8.60 1.88 -8.39
N TYR A 150 -8.29 3.13 -8.06
CA TYR A 150 -8.56 4.27 -8.96
C TYR A 150 -7.49 4.56 -10.01
N LEU A 151 -6.26 4.08 -9.84
CA LEU A 151 -5.24 4.24 -10.88
C LEU A 151 -5.71 3.58 -12.18
N GLY A 152 -5.56 4.30 -13.29
CA GLY A 152 -5.74 3.73 -14.63
C GLY A 152 -4.74 2.60 -14.90
N PRO A 153 -5.00 1.73 -15.89
CA PRO A 153 -4.14 0.57 -16.16
C PRO A 153 -2.67 0.94 -16.36
N ASP A 154 -2.38 1.98 -17.14
CA ASP A 154 -1.02 2.39 -17.49
C ASP A 154 -0.29 3.00 -16.29
N ALA A 155 -0.97 3.90 -15.56
CA ALA A 155 -0.42 4.52 -14.37
C ALA A 155 -0.12 3.48 -13.27
N TYR A 156 -0.99 2.49 -13.11
CA TYR A 156 -0.77 1.38 -12.17
C TYR A 156 0.49 0.57 -12.55
N ARG A 157 0.66 0.20 -13.82
CA ARG A 157 1.87 -0.54 -14.27
C ARG A 157 3.14 0.27 -14.04
N GLN A 158 3.14 1.55 -14.39
CA GLN A 158 4.28 2.44 -14.15
C GLN A 158 4.59 2.56 -12.65
N ALA A 159 3.57 2.61 -11.79
CA ALA A 159 3.76 2.62 -10.34
C ALA A 159 4.36 1.31 -9.81
N VAL A 160 3.96 0.15 -10.35
CA VAL A 160 4.56 -1.16 -10.01
C VAL A 160 6.03 -1.22 -10.45
N VAL A 161 6.35 -0.78 -11.68
CA VAL A 161 7.74 -0.72 -12.16
C VAL A 161 8.58 0.21 -11.28
N LYS A 162 8.04 1.37 -10.90
CA LYS A 162 8.68 2.28 -9.95
C LYS A 162 8.94 1.64 -8.59
N CYS A 163 8.04 0.80 -8.09
CA CYS A 163 8.24 0.09 -6.84
C CYS A 163 9.50 -0.78 -6.90
N VAL A 164 9.65 -1.57 -7.96
CA VAL A 164 10.86 -2.39 -8.17
C VAL A 164 12.11 -1.52 -8.26
N PHE A 165 12.04 -0.42 -9.01
CA PHE A 165 13.16 0.52 -9.13
C PHE A 165 13.57 1.16 -7.80
N THR A 166 12.61 1.49 -6.94
CA THR A 166 12.83 2.20 -5.66
C THR A 166 12.98 1.28 -4.45
N GLY A 167 12.84 -0.04 -4.62
CA GLY A 167 12.95 -1.02 -3.53
C GLY A 167 11.71 -1.11 -2.63
N VAL A 168 10.52 -0.81 -3.17
CA VAL A 168 9.23 -1.18 -2.55
C VAL A 168 8.93 -2.63 -2.94
N PRO A 169 8.77 -3.56 -1.99
CA PRO A 169 8.41 -4.95 -2.30
C PRO A 169 7.04 -5.04 -2.97
N LEU A 170 6.89 -5.88 -3.99
CA LEU A 170 5.64 -5.98 -4.75
C LEU A 170 4.49 -6.59 -3.95
N ASN A 171 4.81 -7.40 -2.92
CA ASN A 171 3.81 -8.02 -2.04
C ASN A 171 3.02 -7.01 -1.16
N VAL A 172 3.42 -5.74 -1.13
CA VAL A 172 2.70 -4.67 -0.41
C VAL A 172 1.67 -3.93 -1.28
N ILE A 173 1.73 -4.15 -2.60
CA ILE A 173 0.87 -3.48 -3.58
C ILE A 173 -0.50 -4.15 -3.60
N ALA A 174 -1.56 -3.38 -3.35
CA ALA A 174 -2.92 -3.89 -3.42
C ALA A 174 -3.32 -4.27 -4.86
N ASN A 175 -4.11 -5.34 -4.98
CA ASN A 175 -4.68 -5.87 -6.23
C ASN A 175 -3.66 -6.27 -7.31
N LEU A 176 -2.38 -6.47 -6.96
CA LEU A 176 -1.35 -6.82 -7.95
C LEU A 176 -1.71 -8.08 -8.73
N ALA A 177 -2.11 -9.16 -8.04
CA ALA A 177 -2.48 -10.43 -8.68
C ALA A 177 -3.65 -10.28 -9.67
N GLU A 178 -4.62 -9.41 -9.36
CA GLU A 178 -5.81 -9.16 -10.18
C GLU A 178 -5.53 -8.23 -11.37
N ARG A 179 -4.54 -7.35 -11.21
CA ARG A 179 -4.17 -6.32 -12.21
C ARG A 179 -2.92 -6.66 -13.00
N GLN A 180 -2.42 -7.89 -12.85
CA GLN A 180 -1.33 -8.43 -13.64
C GLN A 180 -1.71 -8.52 -15.11
N THR A 181 -0.82 -8.06 -15.99
CA THR A 181 -0.99 -8.16 -17.44
C THR A 181 0.32 -8.56 -18.08
N ILE A 182 0.24 -9.11 -19.30
CA ILE A 182 1.42 -9.41 -20.11
C ILE A 182 2.31 -8.17 -20.32
N GLU A 183 1.69 -6.99 -20.45
CA GLU A 183 2.43 -5.75 -20.60
C GLU A 183 3.21 -5.37 -19.34
N LEU A 184 2.62 -5.57 -18.14
CA LEU A 184 3.36 -5.39 -16.90
C LEU A 184 4.54 -6.36 -16.82
N ALA A 185 4.33 -7.63 -17.19
CA ALA A 185 5.38 -8.63 -17.17
C ALA A 185 6.53 -8.27 -18.13
N ARG A 186 6.22 -7.79 -19.35
CA ARG A 186 7.22 -7.29 -20.30
C ARG A 186 8.04 -6.15 -19.71
N MET A 187 7.39 -5.13 -19.15
CA MET A 187 8.08 -4.00 -18.52
C MET A 187 9.01 -4.44 -17.39
N LEU A 188 8.61 -5.44 -16.59
CA LEU A 188 9.44 -5.97 -15.52
C LEU A 188 10.61 -6.82 -16.04
N VAL A 189 10.43 -7.58 -17.12
CA VAL A 189 11.52 -8.28 -17.82
C VAL A 189 12.53 -7.28 -18.40
N ASP A 190 12.05 -6.19 -19.01
CA ASP A 190 12.91 -5.12 -19.52
C ASP A 190 13.73 -4.47 -18.39
N LEU A 191 13.07 -4.13 -17.27
CA LEU A 191 13.75 -3.61 -16.09
C LEU A 191 14.79 -4.59 -15.54
N ALA A 192 14.45 -5.89 -15.46
CA ALA A 192 15.38 -6.92 -15.01
C ALA A 192 16.59 -7.04 -15.95
N HIS A 193 16.37 -6.96 -17.27
CA HIS A 193 17.43 -6.96 -18.28
C HIS A 193 18.36 -5.75 -18.12
N GLU A 194 17.81 -4.54 -17.97
CA GLU A 194 18.59 -3.32 -17.72
C GLU A 194 19.41 -3.39 -16.42
N ARG A 195 18.85 -3.99 -15.35
CA ARG A 195 19.55 -4.18 -14.08
C ARG A 195 20.68 -5.19 -14.21
N SER A 196 20.43 -6.33 -14.86
CA SER A 196 21.41 -7.38 -15.13
C SER A 196 22.59 -6.84 -15.95
N ALA A 197 22.31 -6.10 -17.03
CA ALA A 197 23.33 -5.46 -17.86
C ALA A 197 24.18 -4.44 -17.08
N ALA A 198 23.61 -3.83 -16.03
CA ALA A 198 24.32 -2.93 -15.11
C ALA A 198 25.00 -3.63 -13.93
N GLY A 199 24.97 -4.97 -13.87
CA GLY A 199 25.53 -5.75 -12.76
C GLY A 199 24.83 -5.54 -11.43
N ARG A 200 23.54 -5.19 -11.44
CA ARG A 200 22.71 -4.97 -10.24
C ARG A 200 21.80 -6.15 -9.99
N ASP A 201 21.58 -6.48 -8.72
CA ASP A 201 20.68 -7.55 -8.29
C ASP A 201 19.27 -7.38 -8.83
N ILE A 202 18.62 -8.50 -9.15
CA ILE A 202 17.25 -8.56 -9.65
C ILE A 202 16.33 -8.89 -8.47
N PRO A 203 15.31 -8.06 -8.18
CA PRO A 203 14.37 -8.38 -7.11
C PRO A 203 13.57 -9.67 -7.40
N ASP A 204 13.56 -10.59 -6.43
CA ASP A 204 12.84 -11.89 -6.51
C ASP A 204 11.35 -11.72 -6.88
N ASP A 205 10.75 -10.62 -6.43
CA ASP A 205 9.36 -10.28 -6.69
C ASP A 205 9.03 -10.18 -8.21
N ILE A 206 10.02 -9.88 -9.06
CA ILE A 206 9.82 -9.85 -10.52
C ILE A 206 9.44 -11.23 -11.05
N ALA A 207 10.14 -12.28 -10.61
CA ALA A 207 9.92 -13.64 -11.09
C ALA A 207 8.49 -14.11 -10.80
N ALA A 208 7.91 -13.70 -9.66
CA ALA A 208 6.53 -14.03 -9.30
C ALA A 208 5.49 -13.46 -10.28
N VAL A 209 5.72 -12.25 -10.81
CA VAL A 209 4.83 -11.65 -11.83
C VAL A 209 5.06 -12.27 -13.20
N VAL A 210 6.32 -12.50 -13.57
CA VAL A 210 6.70 -13.09 -14.86
C VAL A 210 6.23 -14.54 -14.98
N ALA A 211 6.15 -15.28 -13.88
CA ALA A 211 5.65 -16.65 -13.84
C ALA A 211 4.22 -16.80 -14.41
N ALA A 212 3.40 -15.74 -14.34
CA ALA A 212 2.06 -15.73 -14.93
C ALA A 212 2.05 -15.53 -16.46
N PHE A 213 3.17 -15.07 -17.04
CA PHE A 213 3.33 -14.74 -18.46
C PHE A 213 4.69 -15.23 -19.00
N PRO A 214 4.95 -16.56 -18.98
CA PRO A 214 6.24 -17.13 -19.36
C PRO A 214 6.67 -16.78 -20.80
N GLU A 215 5.73 -16.47 -21.69
CA GLU A 215 6.00 -16.02 -23.05
C GLU A 215 6.84 -14.73 -23.12
N CYS A 216 6.85 -13.91 -22.06
CA CYS A 216 7.68 -12.71 -21.97
C CYS A 216 9.19 -13.04 -21.94
N LEU A 217 9.55 -14.27 -21.57
CA LEU A 217 10.93 -14.76 -21.55
C LEU A 217 11.40 -15.29 -22.91
N HIS A 218 10.50 -15.45 -23.90
CA HIS A 218 10.84 -15.93 -25.24
C HIS A 218 11.46 -14.82 -26.11
N ARG A 219 12.60 -14.29 -25.65
CA ARG A 219 13.30 -13.17 -26.24
C ARG A 219 14.76 -13.53 -26.50
N PRO A 220 15.27 -13.37 -27.74
CA PRO A 220 16.62 -13.78 -28.10
C PRO A 220 17.71 -12.91 -27.49
N ASP A 221 17.37 -11.71 -27.03
CA ASP A 221 18.30 -10.74 -26.44
C ASP A 221 18.54 -10.94 -24.93
N LEU A 222 17.76 -11.78 -24.25
CA LEU A 222 17.91 -12.01 -22.81
C LEU A 222 19.09 -12.97 -22.51
N PRO A 223 20.04 -12.60 -21.63
CA PRO A 223 21.11 -13.50 -21.22
C PRO A 223 20.60 -14.77 -20.53
N GLY A 224 21.27 -15.91 -20.75
CA GLY A 224 20.88 -17.19 -20.14
C GLY A 224 20.86 -17.17 -18.60
N ALA A 225 21.75 -16.40 -17.97
CA ALA A 225 21.75 -16.21 -16.51
C ALA A 225 20.50 -15.47 -16.03
N LEU A 226 20.10 -14.41 -16.74
CA LEU A 226 18.87 -13.67 -16.45
C LEU A 226 17.63 -14.54 -16.60
N LEU A 227 17.58 -15.38 -17.65
CA LEU A 227 16.48 -16.33 -17.84
C LEU A 227 16.38 -17.30 -16.66
N ALA A 228 17.51 -17.78 -16.12
CA ALA A 228 17.51 -18.67 -14.97
C ALA A 228 17.02 -17.98 -13.68
N GLU A 229 17.31 -16.70 -13.49
CA GLU A 229 16.83 -15.90 -12.34
C GLU A 229 15.33 -15.57 -12.44
N LEU A 230 14.83 -15.29 -13.65
CA LEU A 230 13.43 -14.92 -13.87
C LEU A 230 12.49 -16.12 -14.01
N GLN A 231 13.03 -17.31 -14.26
CA GLN A 231 12.23 -18.53 -14.28
C GLN A 231 11.74 -18.83 -12.86
N PRO A 232 10.42 -19.04 -12.65
CA PRO A 232 9.93 -19.46 -11.36
C PRO A 232 10.64 -20.76 -10.97
N HIS A 233 11.31 -20.78 -9.82
CA HIS A 233 11.79 -22.02 -9.25
C HIS A 233 10.59 -22.95 -9.08
N ILE A 234 10.49 -23.97 -9.92
CA ILE A 234 9.61 -25.11 -9.65
C ILE A 234 10.20 -25.76 -8.41
N TYR A 235 9.73 -25.35 -7.23
CA TYR A 235 9.84 -26.18 -6.05
C TYR A 235 9.01 -27.43 -6.35
N ILE A 236 9.67 -28.46 -6.87
CA ILE A 236 9.15 -29.82 -6.80
C ILE A 236 9.07 -30.09 -5.29
N ARG A 237 7.89 -29.93 -4.69
CA ARG A 237 7.63 -30.52 -3.38
C ARG A 237 7.89 -32.01 -3.55
N SER A 238 8.96 -32.50 -2.94
CA SER A 238 9.18 -33.92 -2.76
C SER A 238 7.93 -34.51 -2.11
N ASN A 239 7.51 -35.63 -2.66
CA ASN A 239 6.17 -36.17 -2.55
C ASN A 239 5.94 -36.91 -1.23
N ASP A 240 6.26 -36.30 -0.09
CA ASP A 240 6.09 -36.90 1.25
C ASP A 240 5.23 -35.99 2.13
N THR A 241 3.95 -35.91 1.79
CA THR A 241 2.80 -36.21 2.69
C THR A 241 1.51 -35.68 2.07
N CYS A 242 0.60 -36.62 1.83
CA CYS A 242 -0.74 -36.41 1.32
C CYS A 242 -1.58 -35.63 2.34
N ALA A 243 -2.06 -34.44 1.99
CA ALA A 243 -3.30 -33.87 2.51
C ALA A 243 -3.87 -32.87 1.49
N SER A 244 -4.98 -33.30 0.88
CA SER A 244 -5.75 -32.63 -0.15
C SER A 244 -6.26 -31.24 0.24
N TRP A 245 -6.04 -30.26 -0.64
CA TRP A 245 -6.86 -29.05 -0.70
C TRP A 245 -7.76 -29.12 -1.93
N THR A 246 -9.00 -29.54 -1.73
CA THR A 246 -10.08 -29.33 -2.71
C THR A 246 -10.38 -27.84 -2.78
N ARG A 247 -10.31 -27.29 -4.00
CA ARG A 247 -10.91 -26.01 -4.38
C ARG A 247 -12.38 -25.98 -3.94
N THR A 248 -12.81 -24.87 -3.36
CA THR A 248 -14.20 -24.44 -3.52
C THR A 248 -14.19 -22.93 -3.71
N PHE A 249 -14.53 -22.52 -4.93
CA PHE A 249 -14.95 -21.16 -5.23
C PHE A 249 -16.38 -21.00 -4.69
N THR A 250 -16.55 -20.10 -3.74
CA THR A 250 -17.70 -19.20 -3.54
C THR A 250 -17.28 -18.12 -2.55
#